data_AF-A0A934PIF8-F1
#
_entry.id   AF-A0A934PIF8-F1
#
_cell.length_a   1.000
_cell.length_b   1.000
_cell.length_c   1.000
_cell.angle_alpha   90.00
_cell.angle_beta   90.00
_cell.angle_gamma   90.00
#
_symmetry.space_group_name_H-M   'P 1'
#
loop_
_entity.id
_entity.type
_entity.pdbx_description
1 polymer ?
#
loop_
_entity_poly.entity_id
_entity_poly.type
_entity_poly.pdbx_seq_one_letter_code
_entity_poly.pdbx_strand_id
1 'polypeptide(L)'
;MFERLKTLPLVLALLAPAPLVADADGPDFFGVTGVSDDDVLNIRSGPGGSHEKIGQIPFDGDGIRNLGCEGGLSFAEWAEASEAERGAASRRRWCQVRYRGVQGWVAGRYLTEGSAPPADTVAPSFDCAKAQGSAQQAVCADPHLARLDLELARLYGLVVNGPHMTADRLPELKAMQRGWIKGRDDCWKALAGLNDCIAGSYAMRIDALRTGYSDARAADDAGVSAGPFAYVCDTLDVPVSMVSINAEPSILSLRWGDNWITPTGRPAASGAKYGADTAQGVFQFWTKGNEALFLRPGQPEVSCVLDETG
;
A
#
# COMPACT_ATOMS: atom_id res chain seq x y z
N MET A 1 11.83 -81.80 -12.53
CA MET A 1 10.83 -80.74 -12.26
C MET A 1 11.36 -79.92 -11.08
N PHE A 2 12.14 -78.88 -11.35
CA PHE A 2 12.71 -77.97 -10.34
C PHE A 2 12.51 -76.56 -10.87
N GLU A 3 11.49 -75.85 -10.39
CA GLU A 3 11.29 -74.43 -10.68
C GLU A 3 12.15 -73.58 -9.72
N ARG A 4 12.91 -72.64 -10.29
CA ARG A 4 13.65 -71.62 -9.54
C ARG A 4 12.71 -70.44 -9.27
N LEU A 5 12.33 -70.24 -8.01
CA LEU A 5 11.70 -69.02 -7.54
C LEU A 5 12.70 -67.85 -7.67
N LYS A 6 12.34 -66.81 -8.43
CA LYS A 6 13.06 -65.53 -8.47
C LYS A 6 12.49 -64.62 -7.38
N THR A 7 13.25 -64.40 -6.32
CA THR A 7 12.97 -63.37 -5.31
C THR A 7 13.32 -61.98 -5.87
N LEU A 8 12.33 -61.10 -5.95
CA LEU A 8 12.49 -59.69 -6.30
C LEU A 8 12.67 -58.87 -5.00
N PRO A 9 13.67 -57.98 -4.89
CA PRO A 9 13.88 -57.20 -3.68
C PRO A 9 12.85 -56.06 -3.59
N LEU A 10 12.15 -55.98 -2.45
CA LEU A 10 11.26 -54.87 -2.10
C LEU A 10 12.13 -53.67 -1.68
N VAL A 11 12.23 -52.67 -2.55
CA VAL A 11 12.88 -51.38 -2.22
C VAL A 11 11.87 -50.52 -1.46
N LEU A 12 12.06 -50.39 -0.15
CA LEU A 12 11.26 -49.51 0.71
C LEU A 12 11.78 -48.07 0.55
N ALA A 13 11.08 -47.25 -0.24
CA ALA A 13 11.39 -45.83 -0.38
C ALA A 13 10.97 -45.07 0.89
N LEU A 14 11.93 -44.63 1.69
CA LEU A 14 11.74 -43.69 2.79
C LEU A 14 11.44 -42.30 2.20
N LEU A 15 10.16 -41.95 2.11
CA LEU A 15 9.72 -40.57 1.89
C LEU A 15 10.01 -39.77 3.16
N ALA A 16 11.07 -38.97 3.13
CA ALA A 16 11.28 -37.95 4.15
C ALA A 16 10.17 -36.88 4.02
N PRO A 17 9.46 -36.51 5.10
CA PRO A 17 8.50 -35.42 5.05
C PRO A 17 9.27 -34.11 4.79
N ALA A 18 8.91 -33.40 3.72
CA ALA A 18 9.35 -32.03 3.52
C ALA A 18 8.74 -31.15 4.62
N PRO A 19 9.48 -30.19 5.18
CA PRO A 19 8.91 -29.21 6.10
C PRO A 19 7.91 -28.35 5.31
N LEU A 20 6.63 -28.45 5.68
CA LEU A 20 5.62 -27.47 5.29
C LEU A 20 5.92 -26.18 6.08
N VAL A 21 6.57 -25.23 5.43
CA VAL A 21 6.58 -23.85 5.90
C VAL A 21 5.23 -23.27 5.50
N ALA A 22 4.28 -23.29 6.44
CA ALA A 22 3.09 -22.46 6.34
C ALA A 22 3.50 -21.06 6.80
N ASP A 23 3.74 -20.16 5.86
CA ASP A 23 3.88 -18.73 6.18
C ASP A 23 2.54 -18.29 6.77
N ALA A 24 2.53 -17.97 8.06
CA ALA A 24 1.36 -17.55 8.81
C ALA A 24 0.99 -16.08 8.53
N ASP A 25 1.15 -15.62 7.30
CA ASP A 25 0.61 -14.34 6.86
C ASP A 25 -0.90 -14.54 6.63
N GLY A 26 -1.72 -13.81 7.39
CA GLY A 26 -3.16 -13.80 7.18
C GLY A 26 -3.52 -13.35 5.76
N PRO A 27 -4.78 -13.52 5.32
CA PRO A 27 -5.14 -13.21 3.94
C PRO A 27 -5.02 -11.71 3.66
N ASP A 28 -4.55 -11.34 2.47
CA ASP A 28 -4.48 -9.94 2.01
C ASP A 28 -5.88 -9.32 1.85
N PHE A 29 -6.87 -10.17 1.55
CA PHE A 29 -8.25 -9.78 1.33
C PHE A 29 -9.22 -10.67 2.10
N PHE A 30 -10.30 -10.06 2.55
CA PHE A 30 -11.43 -10.74 3.16
C PHE A 30 -12.66 -10.73 2.25
N GLY A 31 -13.51 -11.74 2.44
CA GLY A 31 -14.91 -11.74 2.03
C GLY A 31 -15.83 -11.69 3.24
N VAL A 32 -17.07 -11.23 3.05
CA VAL A 32 -18.11 -11.27 4.08
C VAL A 32 -18.67 -12.68 4.21
N THR A 33 -18.91 -13.09 5.45
CA THR A 33 -19.60 -14.35 5.77
C THR A 33 -20.53 -14.16 6.98
N GLY A 34 -21.59 -14.95 7.07
CA GLY A 34 -22.49 -14.95 8.23
C GLY A 34 -23.34 -13.68 8.40
N VAL A 35 -23.48 -12.87 7.34
CA VAL A 35 -24.43 -11.74 7.24
C VAL A 35 -25.59 -12.19 6.34
N SER A 36 -26.84 -11.90 6.75
CA SER A 36 -28.03 -12.24 5.96
C SER A 36 -28.08 -11.47 4.64
N ASP A 37 -28.75 -12.00 3.63
CA ASP A 37 -28.87 -11.39 2.29
C ASP A 37 -29.63 -10.05 2.26
N ASP A 38 -30.41 -9.78 3.30
CA ASP A 38 -31.12 -8.53 3.54
C ASP A 38 -30.39 -7.57 4.50
N ASP A 39 -29.17 -7.89 4.93
CA ASP A 39 -28.37 -7.12 5.88
C ASP A 39 -26.99 -6.72 5.32
N VAL A 40 -26.24 -5.94 6.10
CA VAL A 40 -24.92 -5.44 5.75
C VAL A 40 -23.93 -5.58 6.90
N LEU A 41 -22.66 -5.81 6.57
CA LEU A 41 -21.57 -5.68 7.52
C LEU A 41 -21.22 -4.20 7.69
N ASN A 42 -21.44 -3.66 8.89
CA ASN A 42 -21.15 -2.26 9.20
C ASN A 42 -19.65 -2.00 9.37
N ILE A 43 -19.13 -0.98 8.67
CA ILE A 43 -17.79 -0.41 8.90
C ILE A 43 -17.91 0.70 9.94
N ARG A 44 -17.08 0.64 10.98
CA ARG A 44 -17.14 1.56 12.14
C ARG A 44 -15.88 2.38 12.31
N SER A 45 -15.99 3.51 13.00
CA SER A 45 -14.87 4.42 13.28
C SER A 45 -13.83 3.86 14.28
N GLY A 46 -14.17 2.81 15.03
CA GLY A 46 -13.26 2.14 15.97
C GLY A 46 -13.61 0.67 16.21
N PRO A 47 -12.73 -0.09 16.89
CA PRO A 47 -12.88 -1.52 17.12
C PRO A 47 -13.96 -1.83 18.18
N GLY A 48 -15.23 -1.74 17.80
CA GLY A 48 -16.33 -2.01 18.72
C GLY A 48 -17.70 -1.67 18.15
N GLY A 49 -18.73 -2.37 18.63
CA GLY A 49 -20.12 -2.19 18.18
C GLY A 49 -20.75 -0.85 18.60
N SER A 50 -20.13 -0.13 19.54
CA SER A 50 -20.56 1.19 20.01
C SER A 50 -20.02 2.35 19.19
N HIS A 51 -19.02 2.13 18.33
CA HIS A 51 -18.45 3.18 17.48
C HIS A 51 -19.39 3.56 16.34
N GLU A 52 -19.28 4.80 15.86
CA GLU A 52 -20.10 5.32 14.75
C GLU A 52 -19.98 4.43 13.51
N LYS A 53 -21.11 4.21 12.83
CA LYS A 53 -21.14 3.55 11.52
C LYS A 53 -20.73 4.56 10.46
N ILE A 54 -19.61 4.30 9.79
CA ILE A 54 -19.03 5.17 8.74
C ILE A 54 -19.10 4.56 7.34
N GLY A 55 -19.54 3.30 7.25
CA GLY A 55 -19.71 2.61 5.96
C GLY A 55 -20.42 1.27 6.13
N GLN A 56 -20.58 0.58 5.01
CA GLN A 56 -21.23 -0.73 4.96
C GLN A 56 -20.70 -1.57 3.82
N ILE A 57 -20.70 -2.89 4.02
CA ILE A 57 -20.29 -3.90 3.06
C ILE A 57 -21.49 -4.84 2.85
N PRO A 58 -21.89 -5.14 1.59
CA PRO A 58 -22.95 -6.12 1.31
C PRO A 58 -22.66 -7.50 1.92
N PHE A 59 -23.71 -8.30 2.11
CA PHE A 59 -23.62 -9.65 2.67
C PHE A 59 -22.69 -10.60 1.89
N ASP A 60 -22.54 -10.36 0.59
CA ASP A 60 -21.71 -11.09 -0.36
C ASP A 60 -20.44 -10.30 -0.75
N GLY A 61 -20.10 -9.26 0.00
CA GLY A 61 -18.96 -8.41 -0.31
C GLY A 61 -17.64 -9.19 -0.27
N ASP A 62 -16.83 -9.04 -1.31
CA ASP A 62 -15.48 -9.60 -1.41
C ASP A 62 -14.46 -8.50 -1.77
N GLY A 63 -13.17 -8.82 -1.75
CA GLY A 63 -12.10 -7.86 -2.06
C GLY A 63 -11.90 -6.79 -0.98
N ILE A 64 -12.25 -7.13 0.26
CA ILE A 64 -12.10 -6.24 1.42
C ILE A 64 -10.63 -6.29 1.85
N ARG A 65 -9.90 -5.19 1.71
CA ARG A 65 -8.47 -5.19 2.05
C ARG A 65 -8.27 -5.38 3.55
N ASN A 66 -7.45 -6.36 3.92
CA ASN A 66 -7.00 -6.56 5.30
C ASN A 66 -5.91 -5.53 5.65
N LEU A 67 -6.16 -4.71 6.68
CA LEU A 67 -5.17 -3.76 7.22
C LEU A 67 -4.67 -4.18 8.62
N GLY A 68 -5.02 -5.38 9.08
CA GLY A 68 -4.70 -5.90 10.40
C GLY A 68 -5.92 -6.14 11.27
N CYS A 69 -5.78 -7.03 12.25
CA CYS A 69 -6.82 -7.34 13.23
C CYS A 69 -6.29 -7.21 14.65
N GLU A 70 -7.17 -6.79 15.56
CA GLU A 70 -6.92 -6.69 17.00
C GLU A 70 -7.98 -7.47 17.79
N GLY A 71 -7.64 -7.88 19.02
CA GLY A 71 -8.62 -8.45 19.95
C GLY A 71 -8.91 -9.96 19.80
N GLY A 72 -7.96 -10.75 19.30
CA GLY A 72 -8.03 -12.22 19.24
C GLY A 72 -7.13 -12.94 20.26
N LEU A 73 -7.07 -14.28 20.18
CA LEU A 73 -6.08 -15.09 20.90
C LEU A 73 -4.77 -15.09 20.11
N SER A 74 -3.63 -15.11 20.81
CA SER A 74 -2.35 -15.50 20.21
C SER A 74 -2.37 -16.97 19.77
N PHE A 75 -1.39 -17.39 18.97
CA PHE A 75 -1.29 -18.78 18.52
C PHE A 75 -1.21 -19.77 19.69
N ALA A 76 -0.38 -19.46 20.69
CA ALA A 76 -0.22 -20.31 21.87
C ALA A 76 -1.52 -20.39 22.67
N GLU A 77 -2.17 -19.26 22.92
CA GLU A 77 -3.46 -19.22 23.60
C GLU A 77 -4.56 -19.95 22.80
N TRP A 78 -4.55 -19.84 21.47
CA TRP A 78 -5.53 -20.52 20.61
C TRP A 78 -5.36 -22.04 20.64
N ALA A 79 -4.10 -22.52 20.60
CA ALA A 79 -3.78 -23.94 20.65
C ALA A 79 -4.28 -24.61 21.94
N GLU A 80 -4.21 -23.89 23.06
CA GLU A 80 -4.64 -24.37 24.38
C GLU A 80 -6.13 -24.09 24.68
N ALA A 81 -6.74 -23.12 24.01
CA ALA A 81 -8.12 -22.72 24.26
C ALA A 81 -9.15 -23.78 23.90
N SER A 82 -10.16 -23.92 24.75
CA SER A 82 -11.39 -24.65 24.45
C SER A 82 -12.19 -23.99 23.32
N GLU A 83 -13.10 -24.74 22.70
CA GLU A 83 -13.96 -24.22 21.63
C GLU A 83 -14.81 -23.02 22.08
N ALA A 84 -15.27 -23.03 23.35
CA ALA A 84 -15.99 -21.93 23.95
C ALA A 84 -15.12 -20.66 24.09
N GLU A 85 -13.86 -20.82 24.50
CA GLU A 85 -12.89 -19.72 24.61
C GLU A 85 -12.52 -19.15 23.24
N ARG A 86 -12.29 -20.01 22.25
CA ARG A 86 -12.08 -19.60 20.85
C ARG A 86 -13.28 -18.83 20.32
N GLY A 87 -14.50 -19.31 20.58
CA GLY A 87 -15.75 -18.65 20.20
C GLY A 87 -16.01 -17.33 20.92
N ALA A 88 -15.52 -17.15 22.16
CA ALA A 88 -15.59 -15.88 22.87
C ALA A 88 -14.56 -14.88 22.33
N ALA A 89 -13.35 -15.33 22.03
CA ALA A 89 -12.30 -14.48 21.47
C ALA A 89 -12.62 -14.00 20.05
N SER A 90 -13.21 -14.84 19.19
CA SER A 90 -13.63 -14.43 17.84
C SER A 90 -14.64 -13.27 17.85
N ARG A 91 -15.45 -13.15 18.92
CA ARG A 91 -16.40 -12.03 19.09
C ARG A 91 -15.72 -10.72 19.50
N ARG A 92 -14.54 -10.81 20.12
CA ARG A 92 -13.70 -9.67 20.52
C ARG A 92 -12.78 -9.20 19.39
N ARG A 93 -12.57 -10.03 18.37
CA ARG A 93 -11.72 -9.70 17.22
C ARG A 93 -12.39 -8.67 16.32
N TRP A 94 -11.68 -7.57 16.08
CA TRP A 94 -12.02 -6.53 15.11
C TRP A 94 -10.90 -6.39 14.10
N CYS A 95 -11.24 -6.18 12.84
CA CYS A 95 -10.25 -6.01 11.79
C CYS A 95 -10.41 -4.63 11.17
N GLN A 96 -9.29 -3.92 11.03
CA GLN A 96 -9.24 -2.70 10.25
C GLN A 96 -9.21 -3.10 8.78
N VAL A 97 -10.07 -2.49 7.98
CA VAL A 97 -10.26 -2.83 6.57
C VAL A 97 -10.37 -1.58 5.71
N ARG A 98 -10.13 -1.74 4.41
CA ARG A 98 -10.50 -0.76 3.39
C ARG A 98 -11.40 -1.41 2.35
N TYR A 99 -12.56 -0.81 2.10
CA TYR A 99 -13.53 -1.27 1.12
C TYR A 99 -14.16 -0.08 0.39
N ARG A 100 -14.07 -0.07 -0.95
CA ARG A 100 -14.61 0.99 -1.83
C ARG A 100 -14.32 2.42 -1.34
N GLY A 101 -13.07 2.67 -0.93
CA GLY A 101 -12.61 3.98 -0.45
C GLY A 101 -12.88 4.27 1.03
N VAL A 102 -13.69 3.47 1.72
CA VAL A 102 -13.93 3.63 3.16
C VAL A 102 -12.93 2.79 3.95
N GLN A 103 -12.17 3.42 4.84
CA GLN A 103 -11.30 2.73 5.80
C GLN A 103 -11.89 2.80 7.21
N GLY A 104 -11.98 1.66 7.89
CA GLY A 104 -12.54 1.58 9.23
C GLY A 104 -12.47 0.17 9.81
N TRP A 105 -13.29 -0.11 10.82
CA TRP A 105 -13.27 -1.35 11.58
C TRP A 105 -14.51 -2.20 11.35
N VAL A 106 -14.33 -3.49 11.14
CA VAL A 106 -15.42 -4.47 11.02
C VAL A 106 -15.21 -5.61 12.03
N ALA A 107 -16.31 -6.25 12.45
CA ALA A 107 -16.22 -7.37 13.37
C ALA A 107 -15.66 -8.61 12.63
N GLY A 108 -14.53 -9.15 13.11
CA GLY A 108 -13.78 -10.20 12.42
C GLY A 108 -14.53 -11.53 12.28
N ARG A 109 -15.56 -11.76 13.09
CA ARG A 109 -16.44 -12.94 13.00
C ARG A 109 -17.27 -13.00 11.71
N TYR A 110 -17.41 -11.89 10.98
CA TYR A 110 -18.11 -11.83 9.70
C TYR A 110 -17.16 -11.81 8.50
N LEU A 111 -15.90 -12.18 8.71
CA LEU A 111 -14.88 -12.21 7.66
C LEU A 111 -14.43 -13.65 7.41
N THR A 112 -14.26 -13.97 6.13
CA THR A 112 -13.59 -15.17 5.63
C THR A 112 -12.43 -14.75 4.73
N GLU A 113 -11.53 -15.67 4.38
CA GLU A 113 -10.57 -15.44 3.30
C GLU A 113 -11.33 -15.06 2.02
N GLY A 114 -10.93 -13.95 1.41
CA GLY A 114 -11.54 -13.39 0.21
C GLY A 114 -10.58 -13.36 -0.96
N SER A 115 -11.10 -13.01 -2.12
CA SER A 115 -10.29 -12.82 -3.31
C SER A 115 -9.78 -11.39 -3.38
N ALA A 116 -8.61 -11.17 -3.99
CA ALA A 116 -8.30 -9.84 -4.48
C ALA A 116 -9.48 -9.38 -5.38
N PRO A 117 -10.01 -8.15 -5.18
CA PRO A 117 -11.03 -7.66 -6.09
C PRO A 117 -10.46 -7.71 -7.51
N PRO A 118 -11.29 -8.00 -8.53
CA PRO A 118 -10.86 -7.80 -9.91
C PRO A 118 -10.21 -6.43 -9.97
N ALA A 119 -9.01 -6.33 -10.53
CA ALA A 119 -8.40 -5.05 -10.72
C ALA A 119 -9.45 -4.17 -11.41
N ASP A 120 -9.96 -3.16 -10.70
CA ASP A 120 -10.82 -2.16 -11.32
C ASP A 120 -10.08 -1.77 -12.60
N THR A 121 -10.77 -1.76 -13.74
CA THR A 121 -10.21 -1.23 -14.97
C THR A 121 -10.05 0.28 -14.78
N VAL A 122 -8.99 0.66 -14.06
CA VAL A 122 -8.62 2.03 -13.82
C VAL A 122 -8.04 2.54 -15.13
N ALA A 123 -8.87 3.27 -15.87
CA ALA A 123 -8.37 4.01 -17.02
C ALA A 123 -7.52 5.18 -16.51
N PRO A 124 -6.34 5.44 -17.10
CA PRO A 124 -5.55 6.62 -16.78
C PRO A 124 -6.25 7.90 -17.26
N SER A 125 -5.67 9.06 -16.95
CA SER A 125 -6.18 10.38 -17.33
C SER A 125 -6.13 10.69 -18.83
N PHE A 126 -5.62 9.76 -19.64
CA PHE A 126 -5.50 9.89 -21.09
C PHE A 126 -6.13 8.69 -21.83
N ASP A 127 -6.41 8.89 -23.11
CA ASP A 127 -7.00 7.89 -23.99
C ASP A 127 -5.98 6.80 -24.35
N CYS A 128 -6.15 5.60 -23.81
CA CYS A 128 -5.27 4.45 -24.07
C CYS A 128 -5.23 4.02 -25.53
N ALA A 129 -6.26 4.31 -26.34
CA ALA A 129 -6.21 4.06 -27.78
C ALA A 129 -5.22 4.97 -28.51
N LYS A 130 -4.78 6.06 -27.87
CA LYS A 130 -3.80 7.03 -28.37
C LYS A 130 -2.46 6.96 -27.64
N ALA A 131 -2.27 5.95 -26.78
CA ALA A 131 -1.04 5.79 -26.02
C ALA A 131 0.18 5.62 -26.95
N GLN A 132 1.25 6.35 -26.67
CA GLN A 132 2.51 6.33 -27.41
C GLN A 132 3.67 5.94 -26.50
N GLY A 133 4.56 5.09 -27.03
CA GLY A 133 5.74 4.64 -26.31
C GLY A 133 5.42 3.64 -25.18
N SER A 134 6.47 3.02 -24.66
CA SER A 134 6.36 1.97 -23.64
C SER A 134 5.79 2.49 -22.32
N ALA A 135 6.07 3.74 -21.94
CA ALA A 135 5.59 4.29 -20.68
C ALA A 135 4.07 4.45 -20.63
N GLN A 136 3.45 5.03 -21.68
CA GLN A 136 1.99 5.19 -21.71
C GLN A 136 1.28 3.84 -21.86
N GLN A 137 1.87 2.91 -22.61
CA GLN A 137 1.36 1.54 -22.73
C GLN A 137 1.39 0.81 -21.38
N ALA A 138 2.48 0.94 -20.62
CA ALA A 138 2.57 0.39 -19.27
C ALA A 138 1.53 1.01 -18.33
N VAL A 139 1.34 2.33 -18.37
CA VAL A 139 0.30 3.02 -17.59
C VAL A 139 -1.11 2.54 -17.95
N CYS A 140 -1.38 2.24 -19.21
CA CYS A 140 -2.67 1.69 -19.65
C CYS A 140 -2.89 0.22 -19.25
N ALA A 141 -1.82 -0.56 -19.11
CA ALA A 141 -1.89 -1.98 -18.80
C ALA A 141 -1.86 -2.26 -17.28
N ASP A 142 -1.37 -1.31 -16.48
CA ASP A 142 -1.13 -1.47 -15.06
C ASP A 142 -2.04 -0.54 -14.23
N PRO A 143 -3.02 -1.09 -13.47
CA PRO A 143 -3.91 -0.30 -12.61
C PRO A 143 -3.19 0.52 -11.54
N HIS A 144 -2.04 0.07 -11.04
CA HIS A 144 -1.24 0.83 -10.08
C HIS A 144 -0.73 2.12 -10.73
N LEU A 145 -0.12 2.00 -11.91
CA LEU A 145 0.40 3.13 -12.66
C LEU A 145 -0.72 4.06 -13.13
N ALA A 146 -1.89 3.53 -13.51
CA ALA A 146 -3.06 4.31 -13.84
C ALA A 146 -3.57 5.14 -12.65
N ARG A 147 -3.58 4.60 -11.42
CA ARG A 147 -3.94 5.35 -10.21
C ARG A 147 -2.95 6.48 -9.92
N LEU A 148 -1.65 6.24 -10.11
CA LEU A 148 -0.63 7.29 -9.97
C LEU A 148 -0.80 8.40 -11.00
N ASP A 149 -1.14 8.04 -12.24
CA ASP A 149 -1.45 9.00 -13.31
C ASP A 149 -2.69 9.84 -13.01
N LEU A 150 -3.78 9.20 -12.54
CA LEU A 150 -4.99 9.90 -12.12
C LEU A 150 -4.72 10.89 -10.96
N GLU A 151 -3.93 10.49 -9.97
CA GLU A 151 -3.60 11.39 -8.86
C GLU A 151 -2.77 12.58 -9.32
N LEU A 152 -1.76 12.34 -10.17
CA LEU A 152 -0.98 13.44 -10.74
C LEU A 152 -1.86 14.39 -11.55
N ALA A 153 -2.78 13.86 -12.37
CA ALA A 153 -3.69 14.65 -13.18
C ALA A 153 -4.64 15.49 -12.31
N ARG A 154 -5.17 14.90 -11.24
CA ARG A 154 -6.00 15.58 -10.24
C ARG A 154 -5.24 16.74 -9.59
N LEU A 155 -4.05 16.49 -9.07
CA LEU A 155 -3.21 17.52 -8.44
C LEU A 155 -2.84 18.63 -9.42
N TYR A 156 -2.45 18.28 -10.64
CA TYR A 156 -2.16 19.25 -11.68
C TYR A 156 -3.39 20.12 -12.01
N GLY A 157 -4.58 19.51 -12.07
CA GLY A 157 -5.85 20.22 -12.25
C GLY A 157 -6.18 21.17 -11.10
N LEU A 158 -5.98 20.75 -9.84
CA LEU A 158 -6.13 21.62 -8.67
C LEU A 158 -5.20 22.83 -8.76
N VAL A 159 -3.94 22.60 -9.13
CA VAL A 159 -2.95 23.67 -9.23
C VAL A 159 -3.25 24.64 -10.38
N VAL A 160 -3.59 24.14 -11.58
CA VAL A 160 -3.84 25.02 -12.74
C VAL A 160 -5.11 25.86 -12.56
N ASN A 161 -6.12 25.33 -11.88
CA ASN A 161 -7.40 26.02 -11.66
C ASN A 161 -7.51 26.68 -10.27
N GLY A 162 -6.45 26.58 -9.47
CA GLY A 162 -6.43 27.04 -8.09
C GLY A 162 -6.31 28.56 -7.97
N PRO A 163 -6.79 29.15 -6.85
CA PRO A 163 -6.79 30.59 -6.64
C PRO A 163 -5.38 31.20 -6.52
N HIS A 164 -4.34 30.39 -6.24
CA HIS A 164 -2.97 30.89 -6.13
C HIS A 164 -2.19 30.78 -7.45
N MET A 165 -2.80 30.26 -8.51
CA MET A 165 -2.17 30.22 -9.83
C MET A 165 -2.11 31.61 -10.47
N THR A 166 -0.92 32.02 -10.90
CA THR A 166 -0.68 33.32 -11.53
C THR A 166 -0.26 33.17 -13.00
N ALA A 167 -0.40 34.26 -13.76
CA ALA A 167 -0.04 34.30 -15.17
C ALA A 167 1.44 33.95 -15.44
N ASP A 168 2.34 34.28 -14.52
CA ASP A 168 3.77 33.99 -14.65
C ASP A 168 4.13 32.56 -14.24
N ARG A 169 3.41 31.98 -13.27
CA ARG A 169 3.62 30.61 -12.78
C ARG A 169 3.08 29.54 -13.73
N LEU A 170 1.97 29.82 -14.42
CA LEU A 170 1.33 28.83 -15.28
C LEU A 170 2.23 28.34 -16.45
N PRO A 171 2.94 29.23 -17.19
CA PRO A 171 3.89 28.80 -18.21
C PRO A 171 5.04 27.96 -17.66
N GLU A 172 5.57 28.32 -16.49
CA GLU A 172 6.63 27.59 -15.79
C GLU A 172 6.15 26.18 -15.43
N LEU A 173 4.98 26.05 -14.80
CA LEU A 173 4.37 24.77 -14.45
C LEU A 173 4.15 23.89 -15.69
N LYS A 174 3.61 24.46 -16.78
CA LYS A 174 3.42 23.74 -18.05
C LYS A 174 4.74 23.26 -18.64
N ALA A 175 5.81 24.06 -18.54
CA ALA A 175 7.13 23.67 -19.01
C ALA A 175 7.73 22.53 -18.19
N MET A 176 7.66 22.62 -16.85
CA MET A 176 8.08 21.54 -15.95
C MET A 176 7.30 20.25 -16.21
N GLN A 177 5.98 20.34 -16.44
CA GLN A 177 5.14 19.18 -16.75
C GLN A 177 5.57 18.50 -18.05
N ARG A 178 5.84 19.28 -19.11
CA ARG A 178 6.36 18.71 -20.38
C ARG A 178 7.74 18.07 -20.21
N GLY A 179 8.62 18.68 -19.40
CA GLY A 179 9.93 18.12 -19.09
C GLY A 179 9.82 16.79 -18.34
N TRP A 180 8.94 16.73 -17.33
CA TRP A 180 8.68 15.52 -16.58
C TRP A 180 8.12 14.39 -17.46
N ILE A 181 7.16 14.65 -18.35
CA ILE A 181 6.60 13.64 -19.28
C ILE A 181 7.74 13.00 -20.09
N LYS A 182 8.67 13.80 -20.61
CA LYS A 182 9.84 13.28 -21.34
C LYS A 182 10.71 12.38 -20.47
N GLY A 183 10.94 12.76 -19.21
CA GLY A 183 11.69 11.95 -18.25
C GLY A 183 11.02 10.62 -17.92
N ARG A 184 9.70 10.61 -17.68
CA ARG A 184 8.90 9.38 -17.51
C ARG A 184 8.98 8.50 -18.76
N ASP A 185 8.85 9.08 -19.95
CA ASP A 185 8.86 8.33 -21.21
C ASP A 185 10.24 7.73 -21.53
N ASP A 186 11.31 8.18 -20.86
CA ASP A 186 12.66 7.61 -20.92
C ASP A 186 12.87 6.39 -20.01
N CYS A 187 11.87 5.98 -19.22
CA CYS A 187 11.97 4.83 -18.31
C CYS A 187 12.27 3.49 -18.98
N TRP A 188 12.16 3.39 -20.31
CA TRP A 188 12.63 2.22 -21.05
C TRP A 188 14.14 1.97 -20.91
N LYS A 189 14.91 2.98 -20.48
CA LYS A 189 16.36 2.90 -20.22
C LYS A 189 16.69 2.38 -18.81
N ALA A 190 15.70 2.26 -17.93
CA ALA A 190 15.93 1.95 -16.53
C ALA A 190 16.34 0.49 -16.30
N LEU A 191 17.38 0.29 -15.49
CA LEU A 191 17.85 -1.05 -15.10
C LEU A 191 16.93 -1.72 -14.07
N ALA A 192 16.25 -0.94 -13.24
CA ALA A 192 15.35 -1.43 -12.19
C ALA A 192 14.02 -1.98 -12.74
N GLY A 193 13.74 -1.78 -14.03
CA GLY A 193 12.47 -2.17 -14.67
C GLY A 193 11.60 -0.99 -15.05
N LEU A 194 10.78 -1.19 -16.09
CA LEU A 194 9.95 -0.15 -16.68
C LEU A 194 8.92 0.40 -15.69
N ASN A 195 8.12 -0.48 -15.06
CA ASN A 195 7.02 -0.06 -14.18
C ASN A 195 7.53 0.62 -12.91
N ASP A 196 8.60 0.12 -12.30
CA ASP A 196 9.20 0.72 -11.10
C ASP A 196 9.76 2.12 -11.37
N CYS A 197 10.42 2.31 -12.53
CA CYS A 197 10.87 3.64 -12.95
C CYS A 197 9.69 4.60 -13.14
N ILE A 198 8.61 4.14 -13.78
CA ILE A 198 7.43 4.96 -14.02
C ILE A 198 6.76 5.32 -12.69
N ALA A 199 6.58 4.36 -11.78
CA ALA A 199 6.00 4.58 -10.46
C ALA A 199 6.80 5.60 -9.65
N GLY A 200 8.13 5.45 -9.60
CA GLY A 200 9.02 6.43 -8.97
C GLY A 200 8.91 7.82 -9.61
N SER A 201 8.87 7.90 -10.94
CA SER A 201 8.70 9.16 -11.67
C SER A 201 7.39 9.88 -11.33
N TYR A 202 6.28 9.14 -11.21
CA TYR A 202 5.01 9.68 -10.73
C TYR A 202 5.10 10.16 -9.29
N ALA A 203 5.65 9.34 -8.39
CA ALA A 203 5.77 9.69 -6.97
C ALA A 203 6.58 10.98 -6.75
N MET A 204 7.70 11.11 -7.46
CA MET A 204 8.52 12.33 -7.43
C MET A 204 7.76 13.55 -7.97
N ARG A 205 6.96 13.38 -9.02
CA ARG A 205 6.21 14.51 -9.59
C ARG A 205 5.01 14.91 -8.74
N ILE A 206 4.33 13.95 -8.13
CA ILE A 206 3.28 14.18 -7.14
C ILE A 206 3.85 14.99 -5.97
N ASP A 207 4.99 14.59 -5.42
CA ASP A 207 5.70 15.35 -4.39
C ASP A 207 6.07 16.77 -4.83
N ALA A 208 6.60 16.94 -6.04
CA ALA A 208 6.95 18.25 -6.57
C ALA A 208 5.72 19.18 -6.68
N LEU A 209 4.57 18.65 -7.11
CA LEU A 209 3.31 19.42 -7.17
C LEU A 209 2.83 19.77 -5.76
N ARG A 210 2.76 18.78 -4.86
CA ARG A 210 2.30 18.98 -3.47
C ARG A 210 3.21 19.90 -2.68
N THR A 211 4.51 19.92 -2.94
CA THR A 211 5.46 20.80 -2.25
C THR A 211 5.44 22.21 -2.85
N GLY A 212 5.48 22.31 -4.18
CA GLY A 212 5.62 23.59 -4.88
C GLY A 212 4.35 24.44 -4.95
N TYR A 213 3.17 23.84 -4.75
CA TYR A 213 1.88 24.50 -4.95
C TYR A 213 0.91 24.16 -3.83
N SER A 214 0.44 25.17 -3.09
CA SER A 214 -0.52 25.00 -2.00
C SER A 214 -1.87 24.45 -2.46
N ASP A 215 -2.31 24.83 -3.66
CA ASP A 215 -3.59 24.38 -4.23
C ASP A 215 -3.65 22.86 -4.43
N ALA A 216 -2.50 22.19 -4.60
CA ALA A 216 -2.43 20.73 -4.69
C ALA A 216 -2.91 20.02 -3.41
N ARG A 217 -2.99 20.74 -2.28
CA ARG A 217 -3.36 20.20 -0.96
C ARG A 217 -4.79 20.58 -0.54
N ALA A 218 -5.56 21.25 -1.41
CA ALA A 218 -6.86 21.80 -1.07
C ALA A 218 -7.99 20.75 -0.91
N ALA A 219 -7.79 19.52 -1.39
CA ALA A 219 -8.79 18.44 -1.38
C ALA A 219 -8.10 17.08 -1.25
N ASP A 220 -7.39 16.85 -0.14
CA ASP A 220 -6.62 15.62 0.08
C ASP A 220 -7.50 14.38 0.25
N ASP A 221 -8.71 14.54 0.80
CA ASP A 221 -9.71 13.48 0.95
C ASP A 221 -10.25 12.94 -0.38
N ALA A 222 -10.15 13.72 -1.46
CA ALA A 222 -10.57 13.34 -2.80
C ALA A 222 -9.49 12.60 -3.62
N GLY A 223 -8.26 12.46 -3.08
CA GLY A 223 -7.13 11.85 -3.77
C GLY A 223 -6.55 10.65 -3.03
N VAL A 224 -5.44 10.14 -3.57
CA VAL A 224 -4.66 9.08 -2.91
C VAL A 224 -3.33 9.56 -2.34
N SER A 225 -2.98 10.84 -2.48
CA SER A 225 -1.74 11.39 -1.93
C SER A 225 -1.99 12.34 -0.74
N ALA A 226 -1.05 12.37 0.20
CA ALA A 226 -1.07 13.26 1.36
C ALA A 226 0.34 13.77 1.71
N GLY A 227 0.42 14.90 2.41
CA GLY A 227 1.66 15.59 2.77
C GLY A 227 1.93 16.87 1.95
N PRO A 228 3.14 17.43 1.95
CA PRO A 228 4.32 16.88 2.62
C PRO A 228 4.19 16.89 4.15
N PHE A 229 4.64 15.83 4.79
CA PHE A 229 4.77 15.69 6.23
C PHE A 229 6.25 15.85 6.59
N ALA A 230 6.56 16.81 7.45
CA ALA A 230 7.92 17.06 7.90
C ALA A 230 8.22 16.20 9.15
N TYR A 231 9.37 15.52 9.15
CA TYR A 231 9.88 14.78 10.29
C TYR A 231 11.24 15.34 10.71
N VAL A 232 11.45 15.49 12.00
CA VAL A 232 12.75 15.77 12.60
C VAL A 232 13.30 14.45 13.13
N CYS A 233 14.50 14.07 12.67
CA CYS A 233 15.13 12.81 13.04
C CYS A 233 16.33 13.06 13.97
N ASP A 234 16.49 12.19 14.96
CA ASP A 234 17.67 12.16 15.81
C ASP A 234 18.93 12.04 14.95
N THR A 235 19.96 12.83 15.29
CA THR A 235 21.28 12.79 14.63
C THR A 235 21.28 13.13 13.12
N LEU A 236 20.16 13.63 12.58
CA LEU A 236 20.07 14.13 11.21
C LEU A 236 19.84 15.64 11.21
N ASP A 237 20.84 16.39 10.74
CA ASP A 237 20.82 17.86 10.74
C ASP A 237 19.89 18.49 9.68
N VAL A 238 19.09 17.67 8.98
CA VAL A 238 18.14 18.11 7.96
C VAL A 238 16.79 17.44 8.17
N PRO A 239 15.67 18.16 8.02
CA PRO A 239 14.34 17.56 8.12
C PRO A 239 14.12 16.57 6.98
N VAL A 240 13.30 15.56 7.26
CA VAL A 240 12.83 14.59 6.29
C VAL A 240 11.42 14.99 5.85
N SER A 241 11.22 15.22 4.56
CA SER A 241 9.90 15.49 3.98
C SER A 241 9.33 14.23 3.36
N MET A 242 8.10 13.89 3.74
CA MET A 242 7.39 12.70 3.27
C MET A 242 6.11 13.08 2.53
N VAL A 243 5.94 12.58 1.30
CA VAL A 243 4.64 12.53 0.64
C VAL A 243 4.23 11.07 0.50
N SER A 244 3.11 10.69 1.12
CA SER A 244 2.56 9.34 1.04
C SER A 244 1.58 9.22 -0.13
N ILE A 245 1.66 8.17 -0.93
CA ILE A 245 0.77 7.92 -2.06
C ILE A 245 0.17 6.52 -1.92
N ASN A 246 -1.09 6.48 -1.55
CA ASN A 246 -1.89 5.29 -1.28
C ASN A 246 -2.52 4.69 -2.55
N ALA A 247 -1.79 4.70 -3.67
CA ALA A 247 -2.05 3.81 -4.80
C ALA A 247 -1.53 2.42 -4.44
N GLU A 248 -2.12 1.30 -4.87
CA GLU A 248 -1.66 -0.03 -4.46
C GLU A 248 -0.67 -0.61 -5.49
N PRO A 249 0.54 -1.08 -5.11
CA PRO A 249 1.15 -1.01 -3.78
C PRO A 249 1.49 0.43 -3.39
N SER A 250 1.37 0.78 -2.10
CA SER A 250 1.67 2.16 -1.65
C SER A 250 3.10 2.55 -1.99
N ILE A 251 3.29 3.82 -2.33
CA ILE A 251 4.60 4.39 -2.63
C ILE A 251 4.75 5.67 -1.84
N LEU A 252 5.95 5.92 -1.36
CA LEU A 252 6.30 7.10 -0.63
C LEU A 252 7.29 7.92 -1.46
N SER A 253 7.25 9.24 -1.37
CA SER A 253 8.34 10.12 -1.80
C SER A 253 9.01 10.68 -0.55
N LEU A 254 10.27 10.29 -0.30
CA LEU A 254 11.05 10.77 0.85
C LEU A 254 12.19 11.65 0.38
N ARG A 255 12.34 12.82 1.01
CA ARG A 255 13.38 13.79 0.71
C ARG A 255 14.11 14.23 1.98
N TRP A 256 15.44 14.30 1.93
CA TRP A 256 16.28 14.87 3.00
C TRP A 256 17.58 15.41 2.42
N GLY A 257 17.88 16.69 2.68
CA GLY A 257 18.94 17.39 1.96
C GLY A 257 18.76 17.27 0.43
N ASP A 258 19.80 16.82 -0.27
CA ASP A 258 19.76 16.58 -1.72
C ASP A 258 19.28 15.17 -2.11
N ASN A 259 18.93 14.33 -1.14
CA ASN A 259 18.52 12.96 -1.40
C ASN A 259 17.02 12.87 -1.66
N TRP A 260 16.65 11.98 -2.59
CA TRP A 260 15.27 11.69 -2.93
C TRP A 260 15.13 10.21 -3.28
N ILE A 261 14.23 9.51 -2.60
CA ILE A 261 13.94 8.10 -2.85
C ILE A 261 12.44 7.84 -2.83
N THR A 262 12.01 6.83 -3.59
CA THR A 262 10.60 6.44 -3.69
C THR A 262 10.36 4.99 -3.26
N PRO A 263 10.45 4.67 -1.94
CA PRO A 263 10.28 3.31 -1.46
C PRO A 263 8.82 2.86 -1.54
N THR A 264 8.62 1.56 -1.72
CA THR A 264 7.29 0.95 -1.80
C THR A 264 6.87 0.35 -0.47
N GLY A 265 5.57 0.23 -0.26
CA GLY A 265 4.97 -0.36 0.93
C GLY A 265 5.42 -1.81 1.12
N ARG A 266 5.71 -2.17 2.36
CA ARG A 266 6.06 -3.52 2.80
C ARG A 266 5.07 -3.97 3.89
N PRO A 267 4.79 -5.27 4.02
CA PRO A 267 3.97 -5.78 5.11
C PRO A 267 4.50 -5.36 6.49
N ALA A 268 3.58 -5.02 7.39
CA ALA A 268 3.88 -4.64 8.77
C ALA A 268 2.72 -5.00 9.70
N ALA A 269 3.03 -5.47 10.91
CA ALA A 269 2.00 -5.82 11.91
C ALA A 269 1.33 -4.57 12.53
N SER A 270 1.99 -3.42 12.51
CA SER A 270 1.47 -2.14 12.99
C SER A 270 2.19 -0.99 12.30
N GLY A 271 1.48 0.11 12.03
CA GLY A 271 2.03 1.24 11.27
C GLY A 271 2.18 0.98 9.78
N ALA A 272 2.81 1.91 9.06
CA ALA A 272 3.09 1.77 7.63
C ALA A 272 4.61 1.67 7.41
N LYS A 273 5.04 0.57 6.80
CA LYS A 273 6.44 0.27 6.50
C LYS A 273 6.70 0.41 5.02
N TYR A 274 7.78 1.10 4.67
CA TYR A 274 8.24 1.30 3.31
C TYR A 274 9.68 0.86 3.19
N GLY A 275 10.05 0.26 2.06
CA GLY A 275 11.42 -0.17 1.83
C GLY A 275 11.84 -0.07 0.37
N ALA A 276 13.15 0.05 0.15
CA ALA A 276 13.76 -0.02 -1.16
C ALA A 276 15.09 -0.75 -1.08
N ASP A 277 15.32 -1.67 -2.01
CA ASP A 277 16.58 -2.37 -2.17
C ASP A 277 17.44 -1.57 -3.14
N THR A 278 18.47 -0.89 -2.63
CA THR A 278 19.36 -0.05 -3.42
C THR A 278 20.70 -0.71 -3.62
N ALA A 279 21.49 -0.24 -4.58
CA ALA A 279 22.86 -0.72 -4.77
C ALA A 279 23.75 -0.48 -3.53
N GLN A 280 23.40 0.48 -2.70
CA GLN A 280 24.11 0.84 -1.48
C GLN A 280 23.65 0.02 -0.26
N GLY A 281 22.55 -0.73 -0.38
CA GLY A 281 21.95 -1.53 0.69
C GLY A 281 20.45 -1.26 0.86
N VAL A 282 19.91 -1.77 1.97
CA VAL A 282 18.48 -1.66 2.26
C VAL A 282 18.16 -0.31 2.86
N PHE A 283 17.11 0.30 2.32
CA PHE A 283 16.45 1.47 2.88
C PHE A 283 15.14 1.05 3.54
N GLN A 284 14.83 1.61 4.70
CA GLN A 284 13.54 1.40 5.36
C GLN A 284 13.05 2.69 6.03
N PHE A 285 11.77 2.98 5.87
CA PHE A 285 11.07 4.03 6.61
C PHE A 285 9.79 3.45 7.17
N TRP A 286 9.65 3.45 8.49
CA TRP A 286 8.48 2.92 9.18
C TRP A 286 7.81 4.03 9.98
N THR A 287 6.50 4.16 9.87
CA THR A 287 5.72 5.22 10.53
C THR A 287 4.65 4.60 11.43
N LYS A 288 4.42 5.19 12.60
CA LYS A 288 3.34 4.81 13.51
C LYS A 288 2.87 6.03 14.30
N GLY A 289 1.66 6.51 14.00
CA GLY A 289 1.18 7.79 14.55
C GLY A 289 2.12 8.92 14.14
N ASN A 290 2.62 9.68 15.12
CA ASN A 290 3.55 10.78 14.88
C ASN A 290 5.03 10.37 14.93
N GLU A 291 5.33 9.09 15.14
CA GLU A 291 6.70 8.57 15.21
C GLU A 291 7.10 7.89 13.91
N ALA A 292 8.40 7.92 13.60
CA ALA A 292 8.98 7.14 12.52
C ALA A 292 10.36 6.57 12.89
N LEU A 293 10.72 5.45 12.28
CA LEU A 293 12.08 4.91 12.27
C LEU A 293 12.63 5.00 10.85
N PHE A 294 13.85 5.51 10.73
CA PHE A 294 14.51 5.71 9.46
C PHE A 294 15.86 4.98 9.40
N LEU A 295 15.90 3.89 8.62
CA LEU A 295 17.12 3.16 8.30
C LEU A 295 17.61 3.54 6.90
N ARG A 296 18.84 4.05 6.85
CA ARG A 296 19.55 4.35 5.60
C ARG A 296 20.67 3.32 5.38
N PRO A 297 21.02 3.02 4.11
CA PRO A 297 22.06 2.05 3.83
C PRO A 297 23.40 2.40 4.51
N GLY A 298 23.94 1.45 5.27
CA GLY A 298 25.23 1.59 5.97
C GLY A 298 25.24 2.58 7.15
N GLN A 299 24.08 3.03 7.63
CA GLN A 299 23.94 3.94 8.76
C GLN A 299 23.12 3.28 9.88
N PRO A 300 23.31 3.70 11.15
CA PRO A 300 22.40 3.30 12.22
C PRO A 300 20.98 3.79 11.93
N GLU A 301 19.98 3.02 12.37
CA GLU A 301 18.59 3.46 12.38
C GLU A 301 18.42 4.65 13.32
N VAL A 302 17.66 5.65 12.89
CA VAL A 302 17.37 6.84 13.69
C VAL A 302 15.88 6.96 13.95
N SER A 303 15.52 7.49 15.12
CA SER A 303 14.13 7.81 15.44
C SER A 303 13.79 9.19 14.91
N CYS A 304 12.55 9.37 14.46
CA CYS A 304 12.03 10.64 13.96
C CYS A 304 10.66 10.92 14.55
N VAL A 305 10.32 12.19 14.67
CA VAL A 305 9.02 12.66 15.14
C VAL A 305 8.46 13.63 14.11
N LEU A 306 7.16 13.52 13.82
CA LEU A 306 6.43 14.45 12.97
C LEU A 306 6.52 15.86 13.57
N ASP A 307 6.96 16.81 12.77
CA ASP A 307 6.96 18.22 13.12
C ASP A 307 5.59 18.82 12.83
N GLU A 308 4.79 19.01 13.89
CA GLU A 308 3.44 19.58 13.80
C GLU A 308 3.45 21.09 13.45
N THR A 309 4.63 21.72 13.40
CA THR A 309 4.78 23.12 13.01
C THR A 309 4.88 23.32 11.49
N GLY A 310 4.91 22.23 10.71
CA GLY A 310 5.03 22.21 9.25
C GLY A 310 3.76 22.54 8.47
#